data_AF-A0A1M5URC2-F1
#
_entry.id   AF-A0A1M5URC2-F1
#
_cell.length_a   1.000
_cell.length_b   1.000
_cell.length_c   1.000
_cell.angle_alpha   90.00
_cell.angle_beta   90.00
_cell.angle_gamma   90.00
#
_symmetry.space_group_name_H-M   'P 1'
#
loop_
_entity.id
_entity.type
_entity.pdbx_description
1 polymer ?
#
loop_
_entity_poly.entity_id
_entity_poly.type
_entity_poly.pdbx_seq_one_letter_code
_entity_poly.pdbx_strand_id
1 'polypeptide(L)'
;MDPDSLQEFIDREERYTDAVIHLAKELNMAREAPAGLVVDPEIEDEIKRASPDQRFVILNRYVQRYEPFTTFSSFINKGYSAEAAARKVNSLYQMNIADSKLKSQLLNLGEYAEIISVGDEPRVTGIGEDPLSEKYVEDLLTALQSEMSARLFLEDRLGEDLVRYLDHGSFEELIAALRLFEDEPRSAIAAAGRAVEDFQRDLAADYGSEDRDYQSASGIGQLTMHLNGDDLMMKRHLHGGNYLGGMRNPSGGHGKDTETLERWDVSSEVALEYVLAATHYIRSQYRYTTELKQIL
;
A
#
# COMPACT_ATOMS: atom_id res chain seq x y z
N MET A 1 1.23 -0.29 -32.56
CA MET A 1 1.78 0.90 -33.25
C MET A 1 3.30 0.71 -33.32
N ASP A 2 3.94 0.98 -34.45
CA ASP A 2 5.41 0.98 -34.51
C ASP A 2 6.01 2.29 -33.96
N PRO A 3 7.28 2.30 -33.50
CA PRO A 3 7.92 3.47 -32.92
C PRO A 3 7.95 4.70 -33.85
N ASP A 4 8.11 4.49 -35.16
CA ASP A 4 8.17 5.56 -36.17
C ASP A 4 6.83 6.31 -36.27
N SER A 5 5.72 5.58 -36.26
CA SER A 5 4.36 6.14 -36.22
C SER A 5 4.09 6.90 -34.93
N LEU A 6 4.65 6.44 -33.80
CA LEU A 6 4.52 7.14 -32.53
C LEU A 6 5.33 8.44 -32.52
N GLN A 7 6.53 8.43 -33.10
CA GLN A 7 7.39 9.60 -33.26
C GLN A 7 6.69 10.71 -34.04
N GLU A 8 6.06 10.36 -35.16
CA GLU A 8 5.28 11.29 -35.98
C GLU A 8 4.06 11.82 -35.22
N PHE A 9 3.39 10.96 -34.44
CA PHE A 9 2.22 11.35 -33.65
C PHE A 9 2.54 12.32 -32.51
N ILE A 10 3.63 12.10 -31.77
CA ILE A 10 4.02 12.96 -30.64
C ILE A 10 4.85 14.19 -31.04
N ASP A 11 5.25 14.28 -32.31
CA ASP A 11 6.10 15.34 -32.88
C ASP A 11 7.39 15.58 -32.06
N ARG A 12 8.14 14.50 -31.83
CA ARG A 12 9.41 14.52 -31.08
C ARG A 12 10.51 13.71 -31.77
N GLU A 13 11.74 13.88 -31.30
CA GLU A 13 12.89 13.11 -31.79
C GLU A 13 12.84 11.65 -31.31
N GLU A 14 13.43 10.74 -32.10
CA GLU A 14 13.54 9.30 -31.83
C GLU A 14 13.95 8.98 -30.38
N ARG A 15 15.00 9.65 -29.87
CA ARG A 15 15.48 9.46 -28.49
C ARG A 15 14.43 9.77 -27.42
N TYR A 16 13.57 10.75 -27.68
CA TYR A 16 12.48 11.09 -26.76
C TYR A 16 11.39 10.02 -26.82
N THR A 17 11.02 9.58 -28.02
CA THR A 17 10.07 8.49 -28.24
C THR A 17 10.53 7.21 -27.55
N ASP A 18 11.79 6.85 -27.69
CA ASP A 18 12.39 5.69 -27.03
C ASP A 18 12.33 5.80 -25.50
N ALA A 19 12.61 6.97 -24.94
CA ALA A 19 12.55 7.20 -23.51
C ALA A 19 11.11 7.08 -22.97
N VAL A 20 10.12 7.58 -23.71
CA VAL A 20 8.70 7.44 -23.36
C VAL A 20 8.24 5.99 -23.46
N ILE A 21 8.64 5.26 -24.50
CA ILE A 21 8.34 3.83 -24.64
C ILE A 21 8.99 3.04 -23.50
N HIS A 22 10.22 3.36 -23.15
CA HIS A 22 10.92 2.72 -22.03
C HIS A 22 10.18 2.95 -20.71
N LEU A 23 9.81 4.19 -20.41
CA LEU A 23 9.05 4.52 -19.21
C LEU A 23 7.67 3.85 -19.20
N ALA A 24 6.96 3.82 -20.32
CA ALA A 24 5.68 3.12 -20.43
C ALA A 24 5.80 1.61 -20.15
N LYS A 25 6.93 1.00 -20.50
CA LYS A 25 7.24 -0.39 -20.16
C LYS A 25 7.57 -0.55 -18.68
N GLU A 26 8.38 0.34 -18.10
CA GLU A 26 8.71 0.32 -16.67
C GLU A 26 7.47 0.48 -15.79
N LEU A 27 6.52 1.33 -16.21
CA LEU A 27 5.24 1.53 -15.55
C LEU A 27 4.24 0.38 -15.83
N ASN A 28 4.61 -0.63 -16.61
CA ASN A 28 3.74 -1.71 -17.09
C ASN A 28 2.50 -1.24 -17.88
N MET A 29 2.54 -0.06 -18.48
CA MET A 29 1.47 0.48 -19.34
C MET A 29 1.53 -0.07 -20.77
N ALA A 30 2.71 -0.51 -21.20
CA ALA A 30 2.92 -1.05 -22.54
C ALA A 30 3.96 -2.18 -22.54
N ARG A 31 3.86 -3.07 -23.52
CA ARG A 31 4.80 -4.18 -23.74
C ARG A 31 5.14 -4.34 -25.22
N GLU A 32 6.29 -4.93 -25.49
CA GLU A 32 6.65 -5.34 -26.86
C GLU A 32 5.89 -6.62 -27.27
N ALA A 33 5.46 -6.64 -28.53
CA ALA A 33 4.94 -7.82 -29.20
C ALA A 33 5.53 -7.91 -30.62
N PRO A 34 5.44 -9.09 -31.28
CA PRO A 34 5.99 -9.28 -32.62
C PRO A 34 5.44 -8.31 -33.68
N ALA A 35 4.23 -7.77 -33.46
CA ALA A 35 3.56 -6.82 -34.35
C ALA A 35 3.73 -5.34 -33.91
N GLY A 36 4.62 -5.06 -32.96
CA GLY A 36 4.87 -3.71 -32.42
C GLY A 36 4.43 -3.57 -30.96
N LEU A 37 4.32 -2.33 -30.50
CA LEU A 37 3.95 -2.01 -29.11
C LEU A 37 2.46 -2.33 -28.86
N VAL A 38 2.19 -3.04 -27.77
CA VAL A 38 0.84 -3.33 -27.26
C VAL A 38 0.65 -2.61 -25.93
N VAL A 39 -0.39 -1.79 -25.84
CA VAL A 39 -0.78 -1.06 -24.63
C VAL A 39 -1.67 -1.96 -23.77
N ASP A 40 -1.66 -1.76 -22.46
CA ASP A 40 -2.63 -2.36 -21.55
C ASP A 40 -4.08 -2.06 -22.05
N PRO A 41 -4.91 -3.08 -22.34
CA PRO A 41 -6.26 -2.90 -22.86
C PRO A 41 -7.15 -2.02 -21.98
N GLU A 42 -6.93 -2.01 -20.67
CA GLU A 42 -7.72 -1.18 -19.75
C GLU A 42 -7.47 0.32 -19.97
N ILE A 43 -6.24 0.71 -20.32
CA ILE A 43 -5.86 2.10 -20.58
C ILE A 43 -6.60 2.66 -21.78
N GLU A 44 -6.74 1.88 -22.86
CA GLU A 44 -7.33 2.36 -24.11
C GLU A 44 -8.79 2.79 -23.91
N ASP A 45 -9.56 1.98 -23.19
CA ASP A 45 -10.96 2.26 -22.88
C ASP A 45 -11.11 3.40 -21.86
N GLU A 46 -10.24 3.48 -20.85
CA GLU A 46 -10.25 4.55 -19.86
C GLU A 46 -9.89 5.91 -20.48
N ILE A 47 -8.86 5.99 -21.33
CA ILE A 47 -8.45 7.24 -21.98
C ILE A 47 -9.54 7.79 -22.92
N LYS A 48 -10.29 6.90 -23.61
CA LYS A 48 -11.40 7.31 -24.49
C LYS A 48 -12.58 7.90 -23.70
N ARG A 49 -12.79 7.46 -22.47
CA ARG A 49 -13.89 7.90 -21.60
C ARG A 49 -13.52 9.09 -20.72
N ALA A 50 -12.24 9.24 -20.36
CA ALA A 50 -11.74 10.32 -19.52
C ALA A 50 -11.66 11.65 -20.29
N SER A 51 -12.13 12.73 -19.66
CA SER A 51 -11.82 14.08 -20.15
C SER A 51 -10.31 14.33 -20.03
N PRO A 52 -9.73 15.26 -20.83
CA PRO A 52 -8.30 15.58 -20.74
C PRO A 52 -7.83 15.86 -19.30
N ASP A 53 -8.64 16.58 -18.52
CA ASP A 53 -8.34 16.96 -17.14
C ASP A 53 -8.48 15.79 -16.14
N GLN A 54 -8.97 14.63 -16.56
CA GLN A 54 -9.10 13.41 -15.73
C GLN A 54 -8.05 12.34 -16.08
N ARG A 55 -7.27 12.53 -17.15
CA ARG A 55 -6.29 11.53 -17.60
C ARG A 55 -5.13 11.33 -16.64
N PHE A 56 -4.88 12.31 -15.76
CA PHE A 56 -3.88 12.16 -14.71
C PHE A 56 -4.23 11.00 -13.77
N VAL A 57 -5.51 10.74 -13.49
CA VAL A 57 -5.97 9.63 -12.64
C VAL A 57 -5.54 8.27 -13.18
N ILE A 58 -5.53 8.12 -14.51
CA ILE A 58 -5.07 6.89 -15.18
C ILE A 58 -3.58 6.72 -14.96
N LEU A 59 -2.77 7.76 -15.22
CA LEU A 59 -1.31 7.68 -14.98
C LEU A 59 -1.00 7.47 -13.50
N ASN A 60 -1.78 8.09 -12.63
CA ASN A 60 -1.66 7.98 -11.18
C ASN A 60 -1.62 6.51 -10.75
N ARG A 61 -2.61 5.70 -11.18
CA ARG A 61 -2.66 4.25 -10.89
C ARG A 61 -1.35 3.51 -11.18
N TYR A 62 -0.69 3.81 -12.29
CA TYR A 62 0.55 3.12 -12.69
C TYR A 62 1.77 3.66 -11.92
N VAL A 63 1.85 4.98 -11.74
CA VAL A 63 2.92 5.62 -10.97
C VAL A 63 2.92 5.16 -9.52
N GLN A 64 1.75 4.94 -8.93
CA GLN A 64 1.64 4.48 -7.54
C GLN A 64 2.12 3.04 -7.30
N ARG A 65 2.25 2.24 -8.36
CA ARG A 65 2.77 0.86 -8.33
C ARG A 65 4.22 0.76 -8.79
N TYR A 66 4.80 1.87 -9.24
CA TYR A 66 6.17 1.90 -9.71
C TYR A 66 7.13 2.07 -8.52
N GLU A 67 7.77 0.97 -8.12
CA GLU A 67 8.61 0.91 -6.91
C GLU A 67 9.69 2.00 -6.78
N PRO A 68 10.40 2.39 -7.86
CA PRO A 68 11.34 3.51 -7.80
C PRO A 68 10.66 4.83 -7.41
N PHE A 69 9.43 5.07 -7.87
CA PHE A 69 8.67 6.26 -7.54
C PHE A 69 8.10 6.22 -6.12
N THR A 70 7.57 5.08 -5.67
CA THR A 70 7.08 4.94 -4.28
C THR A 70 8.21 5.17 -3.27
N THR A 71 9.37 4.57 -3.51
CA THR A 71 10.56 4.75 -2.66
C THR A 71 11.07 6.19 -2.66
N PHE A 72 11.08 6.84 -3.83
CA PHE A 72 11.45 8.25 -3.93
C PHE A 72 10.51 9.12 -3.10
N SER A 73 9.20 8.91 -3.23
CA SER A 73 8.18 9.64 -2.48
C SER A 73 8.31 9.41 -0.98
N SER A 74 8.57 8.16 -0.55
CA SER A 74 8.86 7.82 0.85
C SER A 74 10.08 8.57 1.40
N PHE A 75 11.16 8.72 0.61
CA PHE A 75 12.30 9.53 1.03
C PHE A 75 11.97 11.03 1.12
N ILE A 76 11.20 11.58 0.19
CA ILE A 76 10.71 12.97 0.31
C ILE A 76 9.90 13.12 1.61
N ASN A 77 8.99 12.19 1.89
CA ASN A 77 8.15 12.20 3.10
C ASN A 77 9.00 12.13 4.39
N LYS A 78 10.09 11.36 4.38
CA LYS A 78 11.06 11.27 5.48
C LYS A 78 11.96 12.52 5.61
N GLY A 79 11.71 13.58 4.84
CA GLY A 79 12.43 14.85 4.91
C GLY A 79 13.76 14.88 4.13
N TYR A 80 14.02 13.91 3.26
CA TYR A 80 15.19 13.98 2.39
C TYR A 80 14.95 14.97 1.23
N SER A 81 15.97 15.75 0.88
CA SER A 81 15.96 16.55 -0.36
C SER A 81 15.73 15.66 -1.59
N ALA A 82 15.09 16.19 -2.63
CA ALA A 82 14.87 15.46 -3.89
C ALA A 82 16.16 14.96 -4.55
N GLU A 83 17.27 15.71 -4.48
CA GLU A 83 18.60 15.23 -4.87
C GLU A 83 19.00 13.95 -4.13
N ALA A 84 18.83 13.93 -2.80
CA ALA A 84 19.23 12.80 -1.97
C ALA A 84 18.32 11.58 -2.18
N ALA A 85 17.01 11.82 -2.30
CA ALA A 85 16.03 10.78 -2.60
C ALA A 85 16.32 10.12 -3.96
N ALA A 86 16.53 10.91 -5.02
CA ALA A 86 16.84 10.39 -6.35
C ALA A 86 18.14 9.56 -6.36
N ARG A 87 19.21 10.05 -5.71
CA ARG A 87 20.48 9.29 -5.58
C ARG A 87 20.29 7.93 -4.92
N LYS A 88 19.50 7.89 -3.83
CA LYS A 88 19.21 6.65 -3.10
C LYS A 88 18.41 5.68 -3.96
N VAL A 89 17.37 6.16 -4.64
CA VAL A 89 16.57 5.36 -5.58
C VAL A 89 17.42 4.80 -6.72
N ASN A 90 18.24 5.65 -7.36
CA ASN A 90 19.13 5.25 -8.45
C ASN A 90 20.09 4.12 -8.02
N SER A 91 20.62 4.21 -6.79
CA SER A 91 21.51 3.21 -6.22
C SER A 91 20.78 1.92 -5.84
N LEU A 92 19.59 2.04 -5.24
CA LEU A 92 18.80 0.91 -4.75
C LEU A 92 18.26 0.05 -5.89
N TYR A 93 17.74 0.69 -6.95
CA TYR A 93 17.14 0.03 -8.10
C TYR A 93 18.12 -0.15 -9.28
N GLN A 94 19.39 0.23 -9.09
CA GLN A 94 20.45 0.11 -10.10
C GLN A 94 20.06 0.68 -11.48
N MET A 95 19.37 1.83 -11.50
CA MET A 95 18.78 2.38 -12.72
C MET A 95 19.85 2.89 -13.70
N ASN A 96 21.05 3.23 -13.21
CA ASN A 96 22.16 3.75 -14.01
C ASN A 96 21.80 5.03 -14.80
N ILE A 97 20.87 5.83 -14.29
CA ILE A 97 20.46 7.12 -14.87
C ILE A 97 21.26 8.23 -14.18
N ALA A 98 21.52 9.36 -14.85
CA ALA A 98 22.09 10.52 -14.17
C ALA A 98 21.11 11.03 -13.09
N ASP A 99 21.58 11.24 -11.85
CA ASP A 99 20.72 11.59 -10.71
C ASP A 99 19.82 12.80 -10.98
N SER A 100 20.33 13.81 -11.70
CA SER A 100 19.56 14.99 -12.08
C SER A 100 18.39 14.66 -13.01
N LYS A 101 18.57 13.72 -13.94
CA LYS A 101 17.51 13.25 -14.85
C LYS A 101 16.48 12.42 -14.10
N LEU A 102 16.93 11.49 -13.25
CA LEU A 102 16.03 10.68 -12.44
C LEU A 102 15.19 11.55 -11.50
N LYS A 103 15.82 12.52 -10.84
CA LYS A 103 15.12 13.52 -10.00
C LYS A 103 14.03 14.23 -10.80
N SER A 104 14.37 14.81 -11.95
CA SER A 104 13.39 15.51 -12.79
C SER A 104 12.27 14.60 -13.26
N GLN A 105 12.58 13.35 -13.64
CA GLN A 105 11.59 12.38 -14.08
C GLN A 105 10.60 12.02 -12.96
N LEU A 106 11.11 11.71 -11.76
CA LEU A 106 10.27 11.34 -10.62
C LEU A 106 9.45 12.52 -10.09
N LEU A 107 10.02 13.73 -10.08
CA LEU A 107 9.25 14.94 -9.72
C LEU A 107 8.16 15.24 -10.74
N ASN A 108 8.45 15.19 -12.05
CA ASN A 108 7.45 15.44 -13.09
C ASN A 108 6.34 14.39 -13.07
N LEU A 109 6.67 13.12 -12.81
CA LEU A 109 5.67 12.05 -12.63
C LEU A 109 4.79 12.33 -11.42
N GLY A 110 5.40 12.69 -10.28
CA GLY A 110 4.67 12.97 -9.05
C GLY A 110 3.80 14.22 -9.12
N GLU A 111 4.26 15.27 -9.79
CA GLU A 111 3.51 16.51 -10.02
C GLU A 111 2.32 16.25 -10.94
N TYR A 112 2.54 15.58 -12.07
CA TYR A 112 1.46 15.24 -12.99
C TYR A 112 0.45 14.29 -12.35
N ALA A 113 0.90 13.34 -11.53
CA ALA A 113 0.02 12.43 -10.79
C ALA A 113 -0.63 13.07 -9.54
N GLU A 114 -0.37 14.35 -9.25
CA GLU A 114 -0.85 15.07 -8.06
C GLU A 114 -0.42 14.44 -6.70
N ILE A 115 0.65 13.65 -6.70
CA ILE A 115 1.23 12.99 -5.51
C ILE A 115 2.28 13.89 -4.84
N ILE A 116 3.01 14.68 -5.64
CA ILE A 116 4.08 15.55 -5.16
C ILE A 116 3.76 16.98 -5.54
N SER A 117 3.69 17.86 -4.54
CA SER A 117 3.67 19.30 -4.77
C SER A 117 5.11 19.78 -4.96
N VAL A 118 5.40 20.34 -6.14
CA VAL A 118 6.72 20.87 -6.50
C VAL A 118 6.74 22.38 -6.19
N GLY A 119 7.13 22.72 -4.96
CA GLY A 119 7.42 24.10 -4.53
C GLY A 119 8.92 24.35 -4.36
N ASP A 120 9.30 25.32 -3.51
CA ASP A 120 10.71 25.54 -3.12
C ASP A 120 11.37 24.27 -2.55
N GLU A 121 10.58 23.46 -1.84
CA GLU A 121 10.92 22.10 -1.43
C GLU A 121 9.78 21.15 -1.83
N PRO A 122 10.07 20.06 -2.56
CA PRO A 122 9.06 19.05 -2.89
C PRO A 122 8.47 18.40 -1.65
N ARG A 123 7.14 18.22 -1.63
CA ARG A 123 6.43 17.56 -0.53
C ARG A 123 5.44 16.55 -1.08
N VAL A 124 5.35 15.41 -0.40
CA VAL A 124 4.26 14.46 -0.66
C VAL A 124 2.96 15.04 -0.09
N THR A 125 1.89 14.98 -0.86
CA THR A 125 0.58 15.45 -0.45
C THR A 125 -0.09 14.40 0.46
N GLY A 126 -0.61 14.84 1.62
CA GLY A 126 -1.56 14.05 2.42
C GLY A 126 -1.10 13.28 3.66
N ILE A 127 0.10 13.52 4.22
CA ILE A 127 0.58 12.76 5.42
C ILE A 127 1.44 13.62 6.38
N GLY A 128 1.07 13.62 7.67
CA GLY A 128 1.94 13.70 8.85
C GLY A 128 1.50 14.64 9.98
N GLU A 129 0.86 14.18 11.08
CA GLU A 129 1.18 14.45 12.52
C GLU A 129 -0.01 14.26 13.51
N ASP A 130 0.34 13.78 14.72
CA ASP A 130 -0.44 13.58 15.97
C ASP A 130 -1.82 12.88 15.84
N PRO A 131 -2.01 11.64 16.35
CA PRO A 131 -3.22 10.79 16.14
C PRO A 131 -4.56 11.33 16.68
N LEU A 132 -4.57 12.53 17.26
CA LEU A 132 -5.78 13.23 17.71
C LEU A 132 -5.92 14.63 17.10
N SER A 133 -5.06 15.01 16.16
CA SER A 133 -5.14 16.30 15.49
C SER A 133 -6.16 16.27 14.34
N GLU A 134 -6.71 17.43 13.98
CA GLU A 134 -7.49 17.59 12.74
C GLU A 134 -6.72 17.11 11.51
N LYS A 135 -5.38 17.16 11.56
CA LYS A 135 -4.50 16.68 10.49
C LYS A 135 -4.47 15.16 10.37
N TYR A 136 -4.51 14.39 11.46
CA TYR A 136 -4.67 12.93 11.37
C TYR A 136 -5.95 12.55 10.61
N VAL A 137 -7.03 13.30 10.85
CA VAL A 137 -8.29 13.13 10.12
C VAL A 137 -8.11 13.54 8.65
N GLU A 138 -7.42 14.64 8.35
CA GLU A 138 -7.12 15.06 6.97
C GLU A 138 -6.19 14.10 6.21
N ASP A 139 -5.15 13.58 6.87
CA ASP A 139 -4.19 12.63 6.30
C ASP A 139 -4.87 11.29 6.05
N LEU A 140 -5.73 10.86 6.98
CA LEU A 140 -6.59 9.70 6.79
C LEU A 140 -7.48 9.95 5.57
N LEU A 141 -8.22 11.07 5.52
CA LEU A 141 -9.06 11.46 4.38
C LEU A 141 -8.28 11.56 3.06
N THR A 142 -7.00 11.97 3.09
CA THR A 142 -6.15 12.03 1.89
C THR A 142 -5.61 10.65 1.50
N ALA A 143 -5.28 9.79 2.47
CA ALA A 143 -5.02 8.38 2.26
C ALA A 143 -6.18 7.66 1.57
N LEU A 144 -7.43 8.11 1.80
CA LEU A 144 -8.60 7.60 1.10
C LEU A 144 -8.67 8.02 -0.38
N GLN A 145 -8.01 9.12 -0.76
CA GLN A 145 -8.09 9.68 -2.12
C GLN A 145 -7.14 8.99 -3.10
N SER A 146 -6.06 8.34 -2.63
CA SER A 146 -5.07 7.71 -3.51
C SER A 146 -4.35 6.51 -2.86
N GLU A 147 -4.07 5.46 -3.63
CA GLU A 147 -3.36 4.25 -3.18
C GLU A 147 -1.92 4.55 -2.66
N MET A 148 -1.27 5.59 -3.17
CA MET A 148 0.01 6.08 -2.65
C MET A 148 -0.12 6.75 -1.30
N SER A 149 -1.17 7.55 -1.10
CA SER A 149 -1.42 8.18 0.19
C SER A 149 -1.74 7.11 1.24
N ALA A 150 -2.51 6.07 0.90
CA ALA A 150 -2.72 4.89 1.75
C ALA A 150 -1.41 4.14 2.06
N ARG A 151 -0.58 3.89 1.03
CA ARG A 151 0.73 3.25 1.19
C ARG A 151 1.61 4.01 2.16
N LEU A 152 1.83 5.29 1.90
CA LEU A 152 2.72 6.12 2.70
C LEU A 152 2.20 6.30 4.14
N PHE A 153 0.88 6.39 4.33
CA PHE A 153 0.27 6.42 5.67
C PHE A 153 0.59 5.14 6.45
N LEU A 154 0.47 3.97 5.81
CA LEU A 154 0.82 2.69 6.42
C LEU A 154 2.32 2.57 6.68
N GLU A 155 3.17 3.02 5.75
CA GLU A 155 4.64 3.02 5.93
C GLU A 155 5.04 3.84 7.16
N ASP A 156 4.48 5.04 7.33
CA ASP A 156 4.73 5.88 8.50
C ASP A 156 4.23 5.20 9.77
N ARG A 157 3.00 4.66 9.73
CA ARG A 157 2.37 4.09 10.91
C ARG A 157 3.03 2.81 11.40
N LEU A 158 3.44 1.92 10.49
CA LEU A 158 4.07 0.63 10.80
C LEU A 158 5.57 0.79 11.11
N GLY A 159 6.23 1.72 10.42
CA GLY A 159 7.67 1.94 10.51
C GLY A 159 8.48 0.99 9.63
N GLU A 160 9.69 1.43 9.28
CA GLU A 160 10.51 0.82 8.23
C GLU A 160 10.86 -0.65 8.47
N ASP A 161 11.19 -1.04 9.71
CA ASP A 161 11.58 -2.40 10.04
C ASP A 161 10.40 -3.39 9.89
N LEU A 162 9.20 -2.95 10.28
CA LEU A 162 8.00 -3.76 10.14
C LEU A 162 7.51 -3.83 8.70
N VAL A 163 7.59 -2.73 7.93
CA VAL A 163 7.28 -2.76 6.49
C VAL A 163 8.19 -3.74 5.75
N ARG A 164 9.47 -3.83 6.12
CA ARG A 164 10.40 -4.83 5.56
C ARG A 164 10.11 -6.26 6.02
N TYR A 165 9.53 -6.41 7.20
CA TYR A 165 9.19 -7.70 7.76
C TYR A 165 7.95 -8.30 7.11
N LEU A 166 6.93 -7.47 6.85
CA LEU A 166 5.73 -7.90 6.15
C LEU A 166 6.07 -8.34 4.73
N ASP A 167 5.49 -9.45 4.30
CA ASP A 167 5.50 -9.80 2.89
C ASP A 167 4.70 -8.78 2.07
N HIS A 168 4.99 -8.70 0.77
CA HIS A 168 4.34 -7.76 -0.13
C HIS A 168 2.81 -7.94 -0.14
N GLY A 169 2.31 -9.17 -0.10
CA GLY A 169 0.87 -9.47 -0.10
C GLY A 169 0.17 -8.93 1.15
N SER A 170 0.72 -9.18 2.35
CA SER A 170 0.15 -8.64 3.59
C SER A 170 0.09 -7.11 3.59
N PHE A 171 1.11 -6.45 3.05
CA PHE A 171 1.15 -4.99 2.99
C PHE A 171 0.13 -4.44 1.97
N GLU A 172 0.00 -5.06 0.80
CA GLU A 172 -1.03 -4.69 -0.19
C GLU A 172 -2.46 -4.93 0.34
N GLU A 173 -2.68 -5.95 1.16
CA GLU A 173 -3.99 -6.19 1.80
C GLU A 173 -4.35 -5.07 2.79
N LEU A 174 -3.38 -4.50 3.53
CA LEU A 174 -3.63 -3.33 4.37
C LEU A 174 -3.95 -2.08 3.53
N ILE A 175 -3.25 -1.87 2.42
CA ILE A 175 -3.53 -0.77 1.48
C ILE A 175 -4.94 -0.92 0.91
N ALA A 176 -5.29 -2.13 0.45
CA ALA A 176 -6.62 -2.42 -0.07
C ALA A 176 -7.70 -2.17 0.99
N ALA A 177 -7.45 -2.56 2.24
CA ALA A 177 -8.40 -2.34 3.32
C ALA A 177 -8.70 -0.85 3.55
N LEU A 178 -7.68 0.02 3.54
CA LEU A 178 -7.87 1.47 3.67
C LEU A 178 -8.63 2.09 2.50
N ARG A 179 -8.62 1.47 1.32
CA ARG A 179 -9.33 1.98 0.14
C ARG A 179 -10.77 1.49 0.04
N LEU A 180 -11.03 0.29 0.56
CA LEU A 180 -12.33 -0.37 0.43
C LEU A 180 -13.31 0.02 1.54
N PHE A 181 -12.85 0.62 2.64
CA PHE A 181 -13.66 0.72 3.86
C PHE A 181 -14.96 1.52 3.68
N GLU A 182 -15.00 2.51 2.76
CA GLU A 182 -16.17 3.36 2.52
C GLU A 182 -17.18 2.66 1.60
N ASP A 183 -16.72 2.19 0.43
CA ASP A 183 -17.58 1.62 -0.62
C ASP A 183 -17.87 0.12 -0.41
N GLU A 184 -16.92 -0.62 0.14
CA GLU A 184 -17.00 -2.05 0.39
C GLU A 184 -16.53 -2.43 1.83
N PRO A 185 -17.25 -1.98 2.88
CA PRO A 185 -16.83 -2.15 4.28
C PRO A 185 -16.48 -3.59 4.67
N ARG A 186 -17.22 -4.57 4.13
CA ARG A 186 -16.96 -6.00 4.38
C ARG A 186 -15.66 -6.48 3.74
N SER A 187 -15.40 -6.03 2.51
CA SER A 187 -14.18 -6.35 1.77
C SER A 187 -12.96 -5.75 2.48
N ALA A 188 -13.09 -4.54 3.04
CA ALA A 188 -12.05 -3.91 3.85
C ALA A 188 -11.69 -4.71 5.11
N ILE A 189 -12.70 -5.14 5.89
CA ILE A 189 -12.47 -6.01 7.07
C ILE A 189 -11.82 -7.33 6.65
N ALA A 190 -12.24 -7.92 5.52
CA ALA A 190 -11.67 -9.15 5.01
C ALA A 190 -10.18 -8.98 4.67
N ALA A 191 -9.82 -7.87 4.00
CA ALA A 191 -8.46 -7.54 3.59
C ALA A 191 -7.54 -7.32 4.80
N ALA A 192 -7.91 -6.41 5.73
CA ALA A 192 -7.16 -6.20 6.96
C ALA A 192 -7.07 -7.49 7.81
N GLY A 193 -8.11 -8.31 7.81
CA GLY A 193 -8.10 -9.60 8.51
C GLY A 193 -7.15 -10.62 7.90
N ARG A 194 -6.98 -10.65 6.56
CA ARG A 194 -5.96 -11.49 5.90
C ARG A 194 -4.56 -11.02 6.26
N ALA A 195 -4.29 -9.72 6.16
CA ALA A 195 -2.99 -9.16 6.54
C ALA A 195 -2.59 -9.49 8.00
N VAL A 196 -3.54 -9.44 8.94
CA VAL A 196 -3.28 -9.83 10.34
C VAL A 196 -2.97 -11.33 10.45
N GLU A 197 -3.72 -12.17 9.74
CA GLU A 197 -3.54 -13.62 9.78
C GLU A 197 -2.18 -14.03 9.18
N ASP A 198 -1.83 -13.48 8.02
CA ASP A 198 -0.56 -13.75 7.34
C ASP A 198 0.63 -13.27 8.18
N PHE A 199 0.56 -12.04 8.72
CA PHE A 199 1.55 -11.55 9.69
C PHE A 199 1.72 -12.47 10.91
N GLN A 200 0.62 -12.98 11.48
CA GLN A 200 0.68 -13.89 12.63
C GLN A 200 1.33 -15.22 12.28
N ARG A 201 1.12 -15.71 11.04
CA ARG A 201 1.74 -16.94 10.54
C ARG A 201 3.24 -16.74 10.33
N ASP A 202 3.65 -15.61 9.75
CA ASP A 202 5.07 -15.28 9.57
C ASP A 202 5.77 -15.12 10.92
N LEU A 203 5.13 -14.41 11.86
CA LEU A 203 5.66 -14.23 13.22
C LEU A 203 5.81 -15.58 13.93
N ALA A 204 4.85 -16.49 13.76
CA ALA A 204 4.92 -17.83 14.31
C ALA A 204 6.02 -18.67 13.64
N ALA A 205 6.24 -18.53 12.34
CA ALA A 205 7.29 -19.25 11.61
C ALA A 205 8.69 -18.82 12.10
N ASP A 206 8.88 -17.56 12.44
CA ASP A 206 10.17 -17.02 12.88
C ASP A 206 10.43 -17.17 14.38
N TYR A 207 9.39 -17.03 15.22
CA TYR A 207 9.54 -16.93 16.68
C TYR A 207 8.74 -17.97 17.47
N GLY A 208 7.83 -18.71 16.82
CA GLY A 208 6.98 -19.72 17.46
C GLY A 208 7.76 -20.98 17.87
N SER A 209 7.18 -21.74 18.80
CA SER A 209 7.72 -23.05 19.18
C SER A 209 7.43 -24.10 18.10
N GLU A 210 8.40 -24.97 17.82
CA GLU A 210 8.21 -26.15 16.95
C GLU A 210 7.18 -27.15 17.51
N ASP A 211 6.92 -27.11 18.81
CA ASP A 211 5.95 -27.99 19.49
C ASP A 211 4.48 -27.56 19.25
N ARG A 212 4.26 -26.42 18.58
CA ARG A 212 2.93 -25.86 18.36
C ARG A 212 2.58 -25.84 16.88
N ASP A 213 1.42 -26.38 16.57
CA ASP A 213 0.91 -26.41 15.20
C ASP A 213 0.16 -25.12 14.85
N TYR A 214 0.89 -24.16 14.27
CA TYR A 214 0.32 -22.94 13.71
C TYR A 214 -0.32 -23.14 12.33
N GLN A 215 0.01 -24.23 11.62
CA GLN A 215 -0.46 -24.47 10.27
C GLN A 215 -1.94 -24.87 10.25
N SER A 216 -2.39 -25.65 11.25
CA SER A 216 -3.79 -26.06 11.36
C SER A 216 -4.72 -25.00 11.96
N ALA A 217 -4.16 -23.86 12.41
CA ALA A 217 -4.95 -22.78 12.98
C ALA A 217 -5.93 -22.18 11.95
N SER A 218 -7.21 -22.13 12.30
CA SER A 218 -8.32 -21.77 11.42
C SER A 218 -8.51 -20.26 11.20
N GLY A 219 -7.61 -19.42 11.74
CA GLY A 219 -7.64 -17.96 11.60
C GLY A 219 -7.12 -17.21 12.82
N ILE A 220 -7.32 -15.88 12.82
CA ILE A 220 -6.77 -14.92 13.80
C ILE A 220 -6.96 -15.38 15.24
N GLY A 221 -8.15 -15.84 15.62
CA GLY A 221 -8.44 -16.24 17.01
C GLY A 221 -7.57 -17.40 17.51
N GLN A 222 -7.43 -18.46 16.70
CA GLN A 222 -6.61 -19.62 17.07
C GLN A 222 -5.11 -19.28 17.03
N LEU A 223 -4.67 -18.52 16.03
CA LEU A 223 -3.29 -18.02 15.97
C LEU A 223 -2.95 -17.16 17.19
N THR A 224 -3.86 -16.28 17.61
CA THR A 224 -3.69 -15.45 18.81
C THR A 224 -3.51 -16.30 20.07
N MET A 225 -4.34 -17.35 20.25
CA MET A 225 -4.18 -18.28 21.37
C MET A 225 -2.85 -19.03 21.33
N HIS A 226 -2.40 -19.42 20.13
CA HIS A 226 -1.14 -20.13 19.92
C HIS A 226 0.06 -19.25 20.23
N LEU A 227 0.14 -18.06 19.66
CA LEU A 227 1.19 -17.07 19.93
C LEU A 227 1.24 -16.68 21.43
N ASN A 228 0.08 -16.54 22.09
CA ASN A 228 0.05 -16.28 23.54
C ASN A 228 0.58 -17.47 24.35
N GLY A 229 0.34 -18.70 23.89
CA GLY A 229 0.86 -19.88 24.56
C GLY A 229 2.38 -20.04 24.49
N ASP A 230 3.02 -19.34 23.55
CA ASP A 230 4.48 -19.30 23.39
C ASP A 230 5.09 -17.99 23.92
N ASP A 231 4.35 -17.26 24.76
CA ASP A 231 4.76 -15.98 25.37
C ASP A 231 5.15 -14.87 24.37
N LEU A 232 4.79 -15.04 23.10
CA LEU A 232 5.06 -14.07 22.04
C LEU A 232 4.14 -12.85 22.12
N MET A 233 3.13 -12.85 22.99
CA MET A 233 2.23 -11.72 23.12
C MET A 233 1.78 -11.45 24.55
N MET A 234 1.48 -10.19 24.83
CA MET A 234 0.92 -9.77 26.10
C MET A 234 -0.59 -9.96 26.14
N LYS A 235 -1.17 -9.96 27.35
CA LYS A 235 -2.63 -10.00 27.54
C LYS A 235 -3.38 -8.93 26.74
N ARG A 236 -2.80 -7.74 26.55
CA ARG A 236 -3.41 -6.68 25.73
C ARG A 236 -3.47 -7.05 24.25
N HIS A 237 -2.44 -7.67 23.71
CA HIS A 237 -2.46 -8.19 22.34
C HIS A 237 -3.45 -9.35 22.22
N LEU A 238 -3.50 -10.27 23.21
CA LEU A 238 -4.52 -11.34 23.23
C LEU A 238 -5.94 -10.75 23.11
N HIS A 239 -6.24 -9.68 23.85
CA HIS A 239 -7.53 -9.00 23.74
C HIS A 239 -7.74 -8.37 22.35
N GLY A 240 -6.71 -7.74 21.78
CA GLY A 240 -6.75 -7.18 20.43
C GLY A 240 -6.98 -8.24 19.35
N GLY A 241 -6.25 -9.35 19.38
CA GLY A 241 -6.43 -10.47 18.45
C GLY A 241 -7.81 -11.12 18.57
N ASN A 242 -8.35 -11.24 19.78
CA ASN A 242 -9.72 -11.72 19.99
C ASN A 242 -10.78 -10.74 19.44
N TYR A 243 -10.58 -9.43 19.62
CA TYR A 243 -11.43 -8.41 19.01
C TYR A 243 -11.42 -8.52 17.48
N LEU A 244 -10.23 -8.58 16.87
CA LEU A 244 -10.08 -8.71 15.41
C LEU A 244 -10.71 -10.01 14.90
N GLY A 245 -10.44 -11.13 15.57
CA GLY A 245 -11.04 -12.42 15.23
C GLY A 245 -12.57 -12.41 15.29
N GLY A 246 -13.16 -11.78 16.32
CA GLY A 246 -14.61 -11.67 16.48
C GLY A 246 -15.25 -10.73 15.46
N MET A 247 -14.66 -9.55 15.25
CA MET A 247 -15.17 -8.52 14.33
C MET A 247 -14.95 -8.84 12.85
N ARG A 248 -14.13 -9.85 12.52
CA ARG A 248 -13.99 -10.34 11.15
C ARG A 248 -15.21 -11.14 10.68
N ASN A 249 -16.01 -11.71 11.57
CA ASN A 249 -17.15 -12.57 11.20
C ASN A 249 -18.12 -11.98 10.16
N PRO A 250 -18.51 -10.68 10.25
CA PRO A 250 -19.34 -10.03 9.24
C PRO A 250 -18.73 -9.91 7.84
N SER A 251 -17.41 -10.05 7.67
CA SER A 251 -16.70 -9.79 6.40
C SER A 251 -16.98 -10.79 5.25
N GLY A 252 -17.78 -11.84 5.50
CA GLY A 252 -18.29 -12.75 4.47
C GLY A 252 -17.65 -14.13 4.45
N GLY A 253 -16.57 -14.35 5.20
CA GLY A 253 -16.00 -15.69 5.44
C GLY A 253 -16.90 -16.59 6.30
N HIS A 254 -17.75 -15.96 7.11
CA HIS A 254 -18.80 -16.63 7.86
C HIS A 254 -20.18 -16.27 7.28
N GLY A 255 -21.11 -17.24 7.36
CA GLY A 255 -22.44 -17.16 6.75
C GLY A 255 -23.37 -16.18 7.47
N LYS A 256 -24.66 -16.54 7.53
CA LYS A 256 -25.64 -15.82 8.36
C LYS A 256 -25.27 -15.96 9.84
N ASP A 257 -25.53 -14.91 10.61
CA ASP A 257 -25.45 -14.91 12.07
C ASP A 257 -26.28 -16.06 12.65
N THR A 258 -25.75 -16.77 13.64
CA THR A 258 -26.39 -18.00 14.13
C THR A 258 -27.65 -17.75 14.95
N GLU A 259 -27.83 -16.53 15.49
CA GLU A 259 -28.98 -16.18 16.31
C GLU A 259 -30.12 -15.62 15.46
N THR A 260 -29.79 -14.70 14.56
CA THR A 260 -30.77 -13.98 13.74
C THR A 260 -30.99 -14.63 12.37
N LEU A 261 -30.08 -15.50 11.93
CA LEU A 261 -30.03 -16.06 10.57
C LEU A 261 -29.95 -14.98 9.49
N GLU A 262 -29.49 -13.77 9.82
CA GLU A 262 -29.26 -12.70 8.87
C GLU A 262 -27.78 -12.38 8.72
N ARG A 263 -27.39 -11.76 7.61
CA ARG A 263 -26.03 -11.26 7.48
C ARG A 263 -25.93 -9.94 8.23
N TRP A 264 -24.88 -9.79 9.01
CA TRP A 264 -24.50 -8.50 9.55
C TRP A 264 -24.25 -7.52 8.41
N ASP A 265 -24.90 -6.36 8.52
CA ASP A 265 -24.52 -5.18 7.78
C ASP A 265 -23.34 -4.50 8.49
N VAL A 266 -22.44 -3.90 7.72
CA VAL A 266 -21.20 -3.30 8.24
C VAL A 266 -21.13 -1.89 7.72
N SER A 267 -21.13 -0.91 8.62
CA SER A 267 -20.93 0.49 8.24
C SER A 267 -19.47 0.77 7.92
N SER A 268 -19.22 1.83 7.16
CA SER A 268 -17.86 2.25 6.80
C SER A 268 -17.05 2.63 8.03
N GLU A 269 -17.66 3.27 9.04
CA GLU A 269 -16.99 3.64 10.28
C GLU A 269 -16.46 2.40 11.02
N VAL A 270 -17.26 1.34 11.10
CA VAL A 270 -16.84 0.07 11.73
C VAL A 270 -15.71 -0.59 10.95
N ALA A 271 -15.77 -0.54 9.61
CA ALA A 271 -14.68 -1.05 8.79
C ALA A 271 -13.39 -0.25 9.00
N LEU A 272 -13.46 1.08 9.04
CA LEU A 272 -12.30 1.94 9.29
C LEU A 272 -11.66 1.66 10.65
N GLU A 273 -12.47 1.58 11.71
CA GLU A 273 -12.01 1.22 13.05
C GLU A 273 -11.28 -0.13 13.05
N TYR A 274 -11.82 -1.11 12.35
CA TYR A 274 -11.20 -2.42 12.21
C TYR A 274 -9.85 -2.36 11.49
N VAL A 275 -9.75 -1.62 10.37
CA VAL A 275 -8.50 -1.46 9.60
C VAL A 275 -7.42 -0.79 10.45
N LEU A 276 -7.77 0.26 11.18
CA LEU A 276 -6.84 0.96 12.07
C LEU A 276 -6.41 0.08 13.25
N ALA A 277 -7.36 -0.64 13.86
CA ALA A 277 -7.07 -1.59 14.94
C ALA A 277 -6.15 -2.72 14.48
N ALA A 278 -6.37 -3.27 13.29
CA ALA A 278 -5.52 -4.29 12.67
C ALA A 278 -4.08 -3.76 12.46
N THR A 279 -3.95 -2.57 11.89
CA THR A 279 -2.66 -1.90 11.65
C THR A 279 -1.89 -1.69 12.96
N HIS A 280 -2.56 -1.20 14.00
CA HIS A 280 -1.94 -0.97 15.31
C HIS A 280 -1.60 -2.28 16.02
N TYR A 281 -2.46 -3.29 15.89
CA TYR A 281 -2.23 -4.62 16.45
C TYR A 281 -0.96 -5.26 15.87
N ILE A 282 -0.82 -5.28 14.53
CA ILE A 282 0.38 -5.80 13.85
C ILE A 282 1.63 -5.08 14.37
N ARG A 283 1.60 -3.75 14.43
CA ARG A 283 2.73 -2.94 14.92
C ARG A 283 3.08 -3.26 16.37
N SER A 284 2.10 -3.22 17.25
CA SER A 284 2.26 -3.46 18.68
C SER A 284 2.83 -4.86 18.94
N GLN A 285 2.27 -5.86 18.28
CA GLN A 285 2.68 -7.25 18.40
C GLN A 285 4.11 -7.49 17.89
N TYR A 286 4.46 -6.94 16.73
CA TYR A 286 5.82 -7.02 16.19
C TYR A 286 6.84 -6.42 17.16
N ARG A 287 6.62 -5.17 17.60
CA ARG A 287 7.56 -4.45 18.48
C ARG A 287 7.74 -5.14 19.84
N TYR A 288 6.71 -5.78 20.36
CA TYR A 288 6.87 -6.58 21.56
C TYR A 288 7.70 -7.85 21.29
N THR A 289 7.43 -8.56 20.20
CA THR A 289 8.10 -9.84 19.92
C THR A 289 9.58 -9.63 19.60
N THR A 290 9.91 -8.60 18.81
CA THR A 290 11.28 -8.38 18.33
C THR A 290 12.12 -7.49 19.23
N GLU A 291 11.48 -6.63 20.05
CA GLU A 291 12.19 -5.63 20.87
C GLU A 291 11.79 -5.62 22.35
N LEU A 292 10.82 -6.45 22.76
CA LEU A 292 10.20 -6.41 24.10
C LEU A 292 9.60 -5.04 24.47
N LYS A 293 9.27 -4.23 23.45
CA LYS A 293 8.73 -2.89 23.63
C LYS A 293 7.21 -2.92 23.70
N GLN A 294 6.66 -2.39 24.79
CA GLN A 294 5.22 -2.28 25.00
C GLN A 294 4.70 -0.97 24.41
N ILE A 295 3.98 -1.05 23.29
CA ILE A 295 3.31 0.08 22.66
C ILE A 295 1.88 -0.34 22.27
N LEU A 296 0.97 0.64 22.20
CA LEU A 296 -0.37 0.49 21.63
C LEU A 296 -0.57 1.60 20.59
#